data_AF-A0A1F5DFJ2-F1
#
_entry.id   AF-A0A1F5DFJ2-F1
#
_cell.length_a   1.000
_cell.length_b   1.000
_cell.length_c   1.000
_cell.angle_alpha   90.00
_cell.angle_beta   90.00
_cell.angle_gamma   90.00
#
_symmetry.space_group_name_H-M   'P 1'
#
loop_
_entity.id
_entity.type
_entity.pdbx_description
1 polymer ?
#
loop_
_entity_poly.entity_id
_entity_poly.type
_entity_poly.pdbx_seq_one_letter_code
_entity_poly.pdbx_strand_id
1 'polypeptide(L)'
;MDMPEEPVYIAEVVSVKKSCSAGHEAGDRFEINTHKTGGICGYCYHELFPTMMNMCYGGQIPWMNNQEFNYECPDSYNLVTFKVTRK
;
A
#
# COMPACT_ATOMS: atom_id res chain seq x y z
N MET A 1 22.11 -18.18 -1.39
CA MET A 1 20.70 -18.16 -0.98
C MET A 1 20.07 -17.13 -1.89
N ASP A 2 19.55 -17.57 -3.03
CA ASP A 2 18.95 -16.66 -4.00
C ASP A 2 17.66 -16.14 -3.37
N MET A 3 17.71 -14.90 -2.87
CA MET A 3 16.48 -14.23 -2.49
C MET A 3 15.72 -13.98 -3.79
N PRO A 4 14.45 -14.40 -3.89
CA PRO A 4 13.62 -13.99 -5.02
C PRO A 4 13.62 -12.47 -5.10
N GLU A 5 13.52 -11.92 -6.31
CA GLU A 5 13.39 -10.48 -6.52
C GLU A 5 12.30 -9.91 -5.60
N GLU A 6 12.59 -8.78 -4.97
CA GLU A 6 11.68 -8.11 -4.04
C GLU A 6 10.33 -7.84 -4.73
N PRO A 7 9.20 -8.19 -4.10
CA PRO A 7 7.90 -7.95 -4.69
C PRO A 7 7.60 -6.45 -4.79
N VAL A 8 7.18 -6.03 -5.97
CA VAL A 8 6.71 -4.67 -6.26
C VAL A 8 5.19 -4.67 -6.34
N TYR A 9 4.56 -3.61 -5.84
CA TYR A 9 3.12 -3.45 -5.81
C TYR A 9 2.71 -2.12 -6.43
N ILE A 10 1.50 -2.09 -6.99
CA ILE A 10 0.81 -0.86 -7.39
C ILE A 10 -0.30 -0.60 -6.37
N ALA A 11 -0.22 0.53 -5.69
CA ALA A 11 -1.28 1.05 -4.84
C ALA A 11 -2.08 2.11 -5.61
N GLU A 12 -3.32 1.78 -5.97
CA GLU A 12 -4.24 2.68 -6.65
C GLU A 12 -5.24 3.26 -5.64
N VAL A 13 -5.40 4.58 -5.60
CA VAL A 13 -6.43 5.22 -4.79
C VAL A 13 -7.79 5.00 -5.44
N VAL A 14 -8.65 4.22 -4.80
CA VAL A 14 -9.99 3.92 -5.31
C VAL A 14 -11.05 4.88 -4.77
N SER A 15 -10.81 5.50 -3.60
CA SER A 15 -11.72 6.52 -3.07
C SER A 15 -11.05 7.44 -2.05
N VAL A 16 -11.57 8.65 -1.95
CA VAL A 16 -11.24 9.63 -0.90
C VAL A 16 -12.55 10.13 -0.31
N LYS A 17 -12.76 9.93 1.00
CA LYS A 17 -14.01 10.28 1.69
C LYS A 17 -14.23 11.79 1.81
N LYS A 18 -13.14 12.54 2.07
CA LYS A 18 -13.15 14.00 2.22
C LYS A 18 -11.98 14.60 1.44
N SER A 19 -10.96 15.08 2.15
CA SER A 19 -9.78 15.71 1.56
C SER A 19 -8.53 15.17 2.24
N CYS A 20 -7.66 14.53 1.45
CA CYS A 20 -6.38 14.08 1.94
C CYS A 20 -5.42 15.27 2.09
N SER A 21 -4.86 15.47 3.29
CA SER A 21 -3.89 16.55 3.54
C SER A 21 -2.57 16.38 2.75
N ALA A 22 -2.27 15.16 2.32
CA ALA A 22 -1.12 14.87 1.45
C ALA A 22 -1.42 15.06 -0.04
N GLY A 23 -2.66 15.40 -0.41
CA GLY A 23 -3.05 15.70 -1.79
C GLY A 23 -3.39 14.47 -2.64
N HIS A 24 -3.57 13.28 -2.05
CA HIS A 24 -3.96 12.09 -2.79
C HIS A 24 -5.42 12.17 -3.28
N GLU A 25 -5.64 11.78 -4.53
CA GLU A 25 -6.93 11.80 -5.24
C GLU A 25 -7.27 10.43 -5.84
N ALA A 26 -8.57 10.18 -6.09
CA ALA A 26 -9.00 8.94 -6.71
C ALA A 26 -8.42 8.79 -8.13
N GLY A 27 -7.84 7.63 -8.42
CA GLY A 27 -7.13 7.34 -9.65
C GLY A 27 -5.60 7.51 -9.55
N ASP A 28 -5.08 8.09 -8.47
CA ASP A 28 -3.64 8.11 -8.21
C ASP A 28 -3.07 6.70 -8.12
N ARG A 29 -1.87 6.49 -8.66
CA ARG A 29 -1.18 5.20 -8.69
C ARG A 29 0.26 5.34 -8.23
N PHE A 30 0.62 4.53 -7.25
CA PHE A 30 1.95 4.53 -6.65
C PHE A 30 2.61 3.16 -6.79
N GLU A 31 3.81 3.13 -7.36
CA GLU A 31 4.65 1.92 -7.33
C GLU A 31 5.40 1.86 -6.01
N ILE A 32 5.11 0.83 -5.21
CA ILE A 32 5.59 0.70 -3.84
C ILE A 32 6.28 -0.66 -3.62
N ASN A 33 7.29 -0.63 -2.76
CA ASN A 33 7.98 -1.80 -2.20
C ASN A 33 8.57 -1.38 -0.85
N THR A 34 9.37 -2.21 -0.17
CA THR A 34 9.92 -1.87 1.16
C THR A 34 10.94 -0.72 1.14
N HIS A 35 11.43 -0.33 -0.03
CA HIS A 35 12.38 0.77 -0.22
C HIS A 35 11.74 2.06 -0.74
N LYS A 36 10.56 1.98 -1.37
CA LYS A 36 9.89 3.08 -2.06
C LYS A 36 8.45 3.17 -1.60
N THR A 37 8.09 4.33 -1.06
CA THR A 37 6.69 4.66 -0.76
C THR A 37 5.89 5.04 -2.01
N GLY A 38 6.58 5.23 -3.15
CA GLY A 38 5.96 5.58 -4.44
C GLY A 38 5.34 6.98 -4.49
N GLY A 39 5.43 7.78 -3.44
CA GLY A 39 4.71 9.05 -3.29
C GLY A 39 3.63 9.02 -2.21
N ILE A 40 3.30 7.85 -1.66
CA ILE A 40 2.43 7.75 -0.48
C ILE A 40 3.11 8.48 0.69
N CYS A 41 2.30 9.24 1.44
CA CYS A 41 2.81 10.04 2.55
C CYS A 41 3.33 9.14 3.69
N GLY A 42 4.31 9.62 4.45
CA GLY A 42 4.98 8.81 5.47
C GLY A 42 4.06 8.25 6.54
N TYR A 43 3.00 8.97 6.92
CA TYR A 43 2.03 8.50 7.91
C TYR A 43 1.23 7.27 7.42
N CYS A 44 0.72 7.36 6.19
CA CYS A 44 -0.03 6.27 5.55
C CYS A 44 0.90 5.07 5.28
N TYR A 45 2.06 5.32 4.67
CA TYR A 45 2.98 4.24 4.34
C TYR A 45 3.57 3.54 5.57
N HIS A 46 3.79 4.26 6.69
CA HIS A 46 4.26 3.67 7.94
C HIS A 46 3.34 2.56 8.46
N GLU A 47 2.02 2.71 8.32
CA GLU A 47 1.05 1.70 8.75
C GLU A 47 0.94 0.54 7.75
N LEU A 48 1.14 0.80 6.45
CA LEU A 48 1.26 -0.24 5.41
C LEU A 48 2.57 -1.04 5.49
N PHE A 49 3.65 -0.44 5.99
CA PHE A 49 5.01 -1.00 5.91
C PHE A 49 5.17 -2.40 6.50
N PRO A 50 4.61 -2.75 7.68
CA PRO A 50 4.70 -4.11 8.23
C PRO A 50 4.14 -5.18 7.29
N THR A 51 3.04 -4.87 6.59
CA THR A 51 2.41 -5.74 5.60
C THR A 51 3.34 -5.94 4.40
N MET A 52 3.97 -4.87 3.90
CA MET A 52 4.97 -4.93 2.81
C MET A 52 6.20 -5.75 3.22
N MET A 53 6.70 -5.54 4.44
CA MET A 53 7.84 -6.28 4.98
C MET A 53 7.56 -7.77 5.11
N ASN A 54 6.37 -8.15 5.60
CA ASN A 54 5.97 -9.55 5.66
C ASN A 54 5.96 -10.20 4.27
N MET A 55 5.38 -9.52 3.26
CA MET A 55 5.34 -10.02 1.89
C MET A 55 6.72 -10.07 1.22
N CYS A 56 7.60 -9.11 1.53
CA CYS A 56 9.00 -9.08 1.07
C CYS A 56 9.77 -10.35 1.44
N TYR A 57 9.52 -10.91 2.64
CA TYR A 57 10.14 -12.15 3.08
C TYR A 57 9.33 -13.41 2.75
N GLY A 58 8.34 -13.31 1.86
CA GLY A 58 7.50 -14.44 1.44
C GLY A 58 6.46 -14.87 2.47
N GLY A 59 6.17 -14.03 3.47
CA GLY A 59 5.14 -14.27 4.46
C GLY A 59 3.73 -14.16 3.85
N GLN A 60 2.79 -14.93 4.38
CA GLN A 60 1.39 -14.95 3.98
C GLN A 60 0.52 -14.55 5.17
N ILE A 61 -0.30 -13.52 5.00
CA ILE A 61 -1.29 -13.14 6.01
C ILE A 61 -2.52 -14.05 5.82
N PRO A 62 -2.97 -14.80 6.85
CA PRO A 62 -3.98 -15.86 6.66
C PRO A 62 -5.33 -15.41 6.08
N TRP A 63 -5.70 -14.15 6.31
CA TRP A 63 -6.99 -13.57 5.90
C TRP A 63 -6.87 -12.57 4.74
N MET A 64 -5.69 -12.41 4.14
CA MET A 64 -5.44 -11.46 3.05
C MET A 64 -4.88 -12.19 1.84
N ASN A 65 -5.24 -11.75 0.63
CA ASN A 65 -4.63 -12.23 -0.60
C ASN A 65 -3.39 -11.35 -0.93
N ASN A 66 -2.20 -11.94 -0.90
CA ASN A 66 -0.94 -11.22 -1.16
C ASN A 66 -0.82 -10.70 -2.60
N GLN A 67 -1.67 -11.16 -3.53
CA GLN A 67 -1.70 -10.66 -4.91
C GLN A 67 -2.56 -9.42 -5.06
N GLU A 68 -3.61 -9.28 -4.24
CA GLU A 68 -4.56 -8.17 -4.31
C GLU A 68 -5.27 -7.99 -2.97
N PHE A 69 -5.20 -6.79 -2.39
CA PHE A 69 -5.88 -6.45 -1.15
C PHE A 69 -6.29 -4.98 -1.10
N ASN A 70 -7.28 -4.66 -0.27
CA ASN A 70 -7.63 -3.28 0.04
C ASN A 70 -6.84 -2.80 1.26
N TYR A 71 -6.43 -1.54 1.21
CA TYR A 71 -5.70 -0.88 2.26
C TYR A 71 -6.33 0.48 2.55
N GLU A 72 -6.41 0.86 3.82
CA GLU A 72 -7.06 2.09 4.25
C GLU A 72 -6.07 2.96 5.00
N CYS A 73 -5.97 4.23 4.62
CA CYS A 73 -5.17 5.20 5.36
C CYS A 73 -5.65 5.27 6.82
N PRO A 74 -4.74 5.33 7.80
CA PRO A 74 -5.11 5.42 9.22
C PRO A 74 -5.90 6.69 9.59
N ASP A 75 -5.92 7.73 8.73
CA ASP A 75 -6.83 8.88 8.87
C ASP A 75 -8.25 8.54 8.43
N SER A 76 -9.03 7.92 9.33
CA SER A 76 -10.44 7.59 9.09
C SER A 76 -11.39 8.79 8.90
N TYR A 77 -10.98 9.99 9.31
CA TYR A 77 -11.78 11.20 9.11
C TYR A 77 -11.72 11.67 7.65
N ASN A 78 -10.53 11.60 7.04
CA ASN A 78 -10.28 11.88 5.62
C ASN A 78 -9.89 10.62 4.83
N LEU A 79 -10.59 9.52 5.12
CA LEU A 79 -10.24 8.18 4.65
C LEU A 79 -9.89 8.13 3.16
N VAL A 80 -8.67 7.68 2.88
CA VAL A 80 -8.20 7.30 1.55
C VAL A 80 -8.16 5.78 1.49
N THR A 81 -8.87 5.19 0.55
CA THR A 81 -8.87 3.74 0.33
C THR A 81 -8.05 3.42 -0.91
N PHE A 82 -7.15 2.46 -0.77
CA PHE A 82 -6.27 1.96 -1.81
C PHE A 82 -6.67 0.53 -2.19
N LYS A 83 -6.59 0.23 -3.47
CA LYS A 83 -6.49 -1.13 -3.98
C LYS A 83 -5.02 -1.40 -4.27
N VAL A 84 -4.44 -2.40 -3.62
CA VAL A 84 -3.03 -2.77 -3.76
C VAL A 84 -2.94 -4.08 -4.51
N THR A 85 -2.19 -4.10 -5.61
CA THR A 85 -2.03 -5.28 -6.48
C THR A 85 -0.55 -5.54 -6.74
N ARG A 86 -0.13 -6.80 -6.69
CA ARG A 86 1.25 -7.18 -7.04
C ARG A 86 1.51 -6.95 -8.54
N LYS A 87 2.67 -6.37 -8.86
CA LYS A 87 3.12 -6.12 -10.23
C LYS A 87 3.77 -7.36 -10.84
#